data_AF-A0A1G9FVM2-F1
#
_entry.id   AF-A0A1G9FVM2-F1
#
_cell.length_a   1.000
_cell.length_b   1.000
_cell.length_c   1.000
_cell.angle_alpha   90.00
_cell.angle_beta   90.00
_cell.angle_gamma   90.00
#
_symmetry.space_group_name_H-M   'P 1'
#
loop_
_entity.id
_entity.type
_entity.pdbx_description
1 polymer ?
#
loop_
_entity_poly.entity_id
_entity_poly.type
_entity_poly.pdbx_seq_one_letter_code
_entity_poly.pdbx_strand_id
1 'polypeptide(L)'
;MANWTITNNNPEKDLSSIGALFETQKVKKMYDISELYPTKVIKLLGINSERYSVKLADPEKFMVSEILRLAYIFNIDPNLIIDVIQAETEDKLINKINVHKAKHSK
;
A
#
# COMPACT_ATOMS: atom_id res chain seq x y z
N MET A 1 13.13 -1.04 14.40
CA MET A 1 12.19 -1.48 13.35
C MET A 1 12.55 -2.91 12.98
N ALA A 2 11.61 -3.74 12.52
CA ALA A 2 11.94 -5.08 12.04
C ALA A 2 12.80 -4.99 10.77
N ASN A 3 13.69 -5.97 10.57
CA ASN A 3 14.52 -6.02 9.37
C ASN A 3 13.71 -6.63 8.22
N TRP A 4 13.16 -5.79 7.34
CA TRP A 4 12.27 -6.19 6.25
C TRP A 4 13.00 -6.58 4.97
N THR A 5 14.29 -6.23 4.83
CA THR A 5 15.11 -6.64 3.69
C THR A 5 15.67 -8.03 3.94
N ILE A 6 15.04 -9.04 3.34
CA ILE A 6 15.44 -10.43 3.54
C ILE A 6 16.56 -10.75 2.57
N THR A 7 17.78 -10.84 3.09
CA THR A 7 19.00 -11.15 2.34
C THR A 7 19.01 -12.55 1.70
N ASN A 8 18.00 -13.39 1.98
CA ASN A 8 18.00 -14.83 1.71
C ASN A 8 16.79 -15.39 0.96
N ASN A 9 15.81 -14.58 0.55
CA ASN A 9 14.73 -15.05 -0.32
C ASN A 9 14.73 -14.18 -1.56
N ASN A 10 15.16 -14.75 -2.68
CA ASN A 10 15.14 -14.13 -3.99
C ASN A 10 13.69 -13.72 -4.31
N PRO A 11 13.27 -12.46 -4.08
CA PRO A 11 11.95 -12.05 -4.51
C PRO A 11 11.99 -12.17 -6.03
N GLU A 12 10.93 -12.69 -6.65
CA GLU A 12 10.89 -12.76 -8.10
C GLU A 12 11.29 -11.39 -8.66
N LYS A 13 12.29 -11.35 -9.55
CA LYS A 13 12.92 -10.12 -10.06
C LYS A 13 11.88 -9.10 -10.53
N ASP A 14 10.78 -9.61 -11.09
CA ASP A 14 9.58 -8.88 -11.49
C ASP A 14 8.95 -8.06 -10.35
N LEU A 15 8.81 -8.62 -9.16
CA LEU A 15 8.16 -8.00 -7.99
C LEU A 15 9.10 -7.05 -7.24
N SER A 16 10.40 -7.35 -7.24
CA SER A 16 11.43 -6.42 -6.76
C SER A 16 11.43 -5.11 -7.56
N SER A 17 11.05 -5.18 -8.83
CA SER A 17 10.92 -4.00 -9.70
C SER A 17 9.82 -3.05 -9.22
N ILE A 18 8.75 -3.59 -8.64
CA ILE A 18 7.69 -2.78 -8.00
C ILE A 18 8.24 -2.12 -6.75
N GLY A 19 8.99 -2.85 -5.92
CA GLY A 19 9.65 -2.32 -4.74
C GLY A 19 10.54 -1.11 -5.05
N ALA A 20 11.36 -1.20 -6.10
CA ALA A 20 12.20 -0.10 -6.55
C ALA A 20 11.41 1.17 -6.94
N LEU A 21 10.15 1.04 -7.39
CA LEU A 21 9.31 2.21 -7.70
C LEU A 21 8.88 2.94 -6.42
N PHE A 22 8.64 2.21 -5.33
CA PHE A 22 8.39 2.81 -4.01
C PHE A 22 9.65 3.50 -3.47
N GLU A 23 10.80 2.84 -3.55
CA GLU A 23 12.08 3.40 -3.09
C GLU A 23 12.48 4.67 -3.87
N THR A 24 12.18 4.71 -5.16
CA THR A 24 12.44 5.88 -6.02
C THR A 24 11.34 6.93 -5.98
N GLN A 25 10.33 6.77 -5.09
CA GLN A 25 9.19 7.68 -4.94
C GLN A 25 8.41 7.93 -6.25
N LYS A 26 8.46 6.98 -7.17
CA LYS A 26 7.71 7.04 -8.44
C LYS A 26 6.25 6.65 -8.24
N VAL A 27 5.97 5.81 -7.25
CA VAL A 27 4.60 5.49 -6.82
C VAL A 27 4.08 6.67 -6.01
N LYS A 28 3.14 7.42 -6.58
CA LYS A 28 2.45 8.52 -5.87
C LYS A 28 1.09 8.09 -5.37
N LYS A 29 0.52 7.06 -6.00
CA LYS A 29 -0.74 6.45 -5.60
C LYS A 29 -0.60 4.94 -5.55
N MET A 30 -1.28 4.30 -4.61
CA MET A 30 -1.38 2.85 -4.56
C MET A 30 -1.96 2.28 -5.86
N TYR A 31 -2.85 3.02 -6.54
CA TYR A 31 -3.38 2.57 -7.83
C TYR A 31 -2.32 2.46 -8.95
N ASP A 32 -1.17 3.13 -8.84
CA ASP A 32 -0.12 3.10 -9.86
C ASP A 32 0.48 1.69 -10.03
N ILE A 33 0.39 0.84 -9.00
CA ILE A 33 0.86 -0.56 -9.05
C ILE A 33 -0.21 -1.55 -9.54
N SER A 34 -1.41 -1.08 -9.92
CA SER A 34 -2.52 -1.94 -10.36
C SER A 34 -2.20 -2.73 -11.63
N GLU A 35 -1.40 -2.15 -12.54
CA GLU A 35 -1.02 -2.78 -13.81
C GLU A 35 0.22 -3.66 -13.69
N LEU A 36 0.94 -3.57 -12.57
CA LEU A 36 2.21 -4.26 -12.36
C LEU A 36 1.99 -5.63 -11.74
N TYR A 37 1.99 -6.65 -12.61
CA TYR A 37 1.84 -8.06 -12.22
C TYR A 37 0.63 -8.34 -11.30
N PRO A 38 -0.58 -7.81 -11.58
CA PRO A 38 -1.71 -7.87 -10.65
C PRO A 38 -2.05 -9.30 -10.22
N THR A 39 -2.10 -10.23 -11.17
CA THR A 39 -2.41 -11.65 -10.89
C THR A 39 -1.43 -12.28 -9.91
N LYS A 40 -0.13 -11.94 -10.00
CA LYS A 40 0.89 -12.45 -9.08
C LYS A 40 0.73 -11.83 -7.69
N VAL A 41 0.56 -10.51 -7.62
CA VAL A 41 0.39 -9.78 -6.35
C VAL A 41 -0.87 -10.26 -5.62
N ILE A 42 -1.99 -10.38 -6.32
CA ILE A 42 -3.27 -10.88 -5.78
C ILE A 42 -3.08 -12.29 -5.18
N LYS A 43 -2.43 -13.19 -5.92
CA LYS A 43 -2.18 -14.56 -5.49
C LYS A 43 -1.30 -14.62 -4.23
N LEU A 44 -0.24 -13.82 -4.17
CA LEU A 44 0.69 -13.79 -3.03
C LEU A 44 0.11 -13.09 -1.81
N LEU A 45 -0.69 -12.04 -2.01
CA LEU A 45 -1.39 -11.32 -0.94
C LEU A 45 -2.50 -12.18 -0.31
N GLY A 46 -3.03 -13.14 -1.08
CA GLY A 46 -4.06 -14.08 -0.63
C GLY A 46 -5.45 -13.45 -0.57
N ILE A 47 -5.72 -12.47 -1.45
CA ILE A 47 -7.02 -11.81 -1.57
C ILE A 47 -7.59 -12.02 -2.97
N ASN A 48 -8.88 -11.72 -3.16
CA ASN A 48 -9.47 -11.74 -4.50
C ASN A 48 -9.16 -10.45 -5.28
N SER A 49 -9.34 -10.49 -6.60
CA SER A 49 -9.02 -9.38 -7.51
C SER A 49 -9.86 -8.12 -7.25
N GLU A 50 -11.14 -8.30 -6.94
CA GLU A 50 -12.05 -7.19 -6.65
C GLU A 50 -11.61 -6.43 -5.40
N ARG A 51 -11.30 -7.16 -4.32
CA ARG A 51 -10.83 -6.59 -3.06
C ARG A 51 -9.47 -5.91 -3.23
N TYR A 52 -8.60 -6.45 -4.07
CA TYR A 52 -7.35 -5.80 -4.42
C TYR A 52 -7.60 -4.46 -5.11
N SER A 53 -8.42 -4.43 -6.16
CA SER A 53 -8.76 -3.20 -6.90
C SER A 53 -9.40 -2.14 -5.99
N VAL A 54 -10.37 -2.53 -5.17
CA VAL A 54 -11.02 -1.62 -4.22
C VAL A 54 -10.03 -1.02 -3.22
N LYS A 55 -9.04 -1.79 -2.75
CA LYS A 55 -8.02 -1.30 -1.82
C LYS A 55 -6.99 -0.41 -2.48
N LEU A 56 -6.63 -0.68 -3.73
CA LEU A 56 -5.77 0.23 -4.48
C LEU A 56 -6.46 1.57 -4.77
N ALA A 57 -7.77 1.57 -5.01
CA ALA A 57 -8.56 2.79 -5.20
C ALA A 57 -8.83 3.54 -3.88
N ASP A 58 -9.03 2.79 -2.78
CA ASP A 58 -9.21 3.31 -1.42
C ASP A 58 -8.12 2.78 -0.47
N PRO A 59 -6.92 3.38 -0.48
CA PRO A 59 -5.77 2.88 0.27
C PRO A 59 -5.98 2.81 1.80
N GLU A 60 -6.91 3.59 2.36
CA GLU A 60 -7.31 3.51 3.79
C GLU A 60 -7.90 2.14 4.19
N LYS A 61 -8.31 1.32 3.22
CA LYS A 61 -8.89 -0.02 3.46
C LYS A 61 -7.84 -1.13 3.57
N PHE A 62 -6.56 -0.83 3.34
CA PHE A 62 -5.49 -1.79 3.59
C PHE A 62 -5.35 -2.06 5.09
N MET A 63 -5.38 -3.33 5.47
CA MET A 63 -5.04 -3.74 6.82
C MET A 63 -3.51 -3.72 6.98
N VAL A 64 -3.04 -3.44 8.20
CA VAL A 64 -1.60 -3.48 8.52
C VAL A 64 -0.98 -4.80 8.08
N SER A 65 -1.64 -5.94 8.34
CA SER A 65 -1.16 -7.25 7.92
C SER A 65 -0.98 -7.40 6.40
N GLU A 66 -1.80 -6.73 5.60
CA GLU A 66 -1.70 -6.73 4.14
C GLU A 66 -0.56 -5.83 3.66
N ILE A 67 -0.37 -4.68 4.30
CA ILE A 67 0.77 -3.79 4.04
C ILE A 67 2.08 -4.51 4.32
N LEU A 68 2.18 -5.20 5.46
CA LEU A 68 3.37 -5.98 5.82
C LEU A 68 3.62 -7.13 4.81
N ARG A 69 2.56 -7.77 4.31
CA ARG A 69 2.69 -8.77 3.23
C ARG A 69 3.16 -8.14 1.92
N LEU A 70 2.62 -6.99 1.52
CA LEU A 70 3.07 -6.27 0.33
C LEU A 70 4.55 -5.88 0.46
N ALA A 71 4.96 -5.36 1.61
CA ALA A 71 6.36 -5.04 1.90
C ALA A 71 7.27 -6.27 1.78
N TYR A 72 6.82 -7.42 2.27
CA TYR A 72 7.53 -8.69 2.09
C TYR A 72 7.59 -9.12 0.61
N ILE A 73 6.48 -9.02 -0.12
CA ILE A 73 6.38 -9.40 -1.54
C ILE A 73 7.29 -8.52 -2.41
N PHE A 74 7.33 -7.22 -2.13
CA PHE A 74 8.12 -6.24 -2.87
C PHE A 74 9.55 -6.08 -2.33
N ASN A 75 9.86 -6.71 -1.19
CA ASN A 75 11.13 -6.63 -0.49
C ASN A 75 11.57 -5.19 -0.18
N ILE A 76 10.65 -4.41 0.41
CA ILE A 76 10.87 -3.02 0.79
C ILE A 76 10.48 -2.77 2.25
N ASP A 77 10.87 -1.60 2.76
CA ASP A 77 10.35 -1.14 4.05
C ASP A 77 8.83 -0.86 3.95
N PRO A 78 7.98 -1.45 4.82
CA PRO A 78 6.55 -1.19 4.83
C PRO A 78 6.20 0.29 5.04
N ASN A 79 7.07 1.09 5.65
CA ASN A 79 6.82 2.52 5.82
C ASN A 79 6.74 3.25 4.47
N LEU A 80 7.47 2.81 3.45
CA LEU A 80 7.37 3.40 2.11
C LEU A 80 5.95 3.25 1.53
N ILE A 81 5.30 2.11 1.80
CA ILE A 81 3.92 1.86 1.39
C ILE A 81 2.96 2.73 2.23
N ILE A 82 3.21 2.80 3.55
CA ILE A 82 2.39 3.60 4.47
C ILE A 82 2.44 5.08 4.12
N ASP A 83 3.61 5.62 3.75
CA ASP A 83 3.78 7.02 3.37
C ASP A 83 2.91 7.39 2.16
N VAL A 84 2.86 6.53 1.15
CA VAL A 84 1.98 6.70 -0.02
C VAL A 84 0.50 6.66 0.41
N ILE A 85 0.12 5.69 1.25
CA ILE A 85 -1.26 5.58 1.77
C ILE A 85 -1.65 6.83 2.56
N GLN A 86 -0.77 7.34 3.41
CA GLN A 86 -1.00 8.55 4.21
C GLN A 86 -1.21 9.77 3.31
N ALA A 87 -0.32 9.98 2.34
CA ALA A 87 -0.43 11.10 1.40
C ALA A 87 -1.75 11.10 0.63
N GLU A 88 -2.30 9.93 0.28
CA GLU A 88 -3.59 9.82 -0.42
C GLU A 88 -4.82 9.99 0.50
N THR A 89 -4.66 9.77 1.81
CA THR A 89 -5.79 9.69 2.75
C THR A 89 -5.88 10.89 3.69
N GLU A 90 -4.80 11.65 3.85
CA GLU A 90 -4.71 12.81 4.74
C GLU A 90 -5.85 13.80 4.53
N ASP A 91 -6.04 14.32 3.31
CA ASP A 91 -7.09 15.29 3.01
C ASP A 91 -8.49 14.75 3.29
N LYS A 92 -8.74 13.48 2.95
CA LYS A 92 -10.03 12.80 3.21
C LYS A 92 -10.31 12.72 4.71
N LEU A 93 -9.29 12.39 5.50
CA LEU A 93 -9.38 12.29 6.96
C LEU A 93 -9.61 13.65 7.60
N ILE A 94 -8.84 14.67 7.23
CA ILE A 94 -8.99 16.04 7.74
C ILE A 94 -10.41 16.55 7.48
N ASN A 95 -10.93 16.34 6.27
CA ASN A 95 -12.30 16.73 5.93
C ASN A 95 -13.36 16.00 6.76
N LYS A 96 -13.24 14.67 6.93
CA LYS A 96 -14.14 13.88 7.79
C LYS A 96 -14.14 14.40 9.24
N ILE A 97 -12.96 14.68 9.79
CA ILE A 97 -12.82 15.20 11.16
C ILE A 97 -13.47 16.58 11.30
N ASN A 98 -13.27 17.48 10.33
CA ASN A 98 -13.84 18.83 10.36
C ASN A 98 -15.38 18.80 10.32
N VAL A 99 -15.96 17.91 9.51
CA VAL A 99 -17.42 17.70 9.47
C VAL A 99 -17.94 17.22 10.83
N HIS A 100 -17.24 16.31 11.50
CA HIS A 100 -17.64 15.81 12.82
C HIS A 100 -17.52 16.90 13.90
N LYS A 101 -16.42 17.68 13.89
CA LYS A 101 -16.27 18.83 14.80
C LYS A 101 -17.42 19.83 14.65
N ALA A 102 -17.79 20.18 13.41
CA ALA A 102 -18.90 21.09 13.15
C ALA A 102 -20.27 20.59 13.66
N LYS A 103 -20.49 19.27 13.69
CA LYS A 103 -21.71 18.66 14.24
C LYS A 103 -21.77 18.68 15.76
N HIS A 104 -20.63 18.57 16.44
CA HIS A 104 -20.55 18.53 17.91
C HIS A 104 -20.40 19.93 18.56
N SER A 105 -20.16 20.97 17.77
CA SER A 105 -20.15 22.38 18.25
C SER A 105 -21.53 23.06 18.21
N LYS A 106 -22.61 22.32 17.91
CA LYS A 106 -24.01 22.77 17.99
C LYS A 106 -24.69 22.10 19.18
#